data_AF-X0YWC8-F1
#
_entry.id   AF-X0YWC8-F1
#
_cell.length_a   1.000
_cell.length_b   1.000
_cell.length_c   1.000
_cell.angle_alpha   90.00
_cell.angle_beta   90.00
_cell.angle_gamma   90.00
#
_symmetry.space_group_name_H-M   'P 1'
#
loop_
_entity.id
_entity.type
_entity.pdbx_description
1 polymer ?
#
loop_
_entity_poly.entity_id
_entity_poly.type
_entity_poly.pdbx_seq_one_letter_code
_entity_poly.pdbx_strand_id
1 'polypeptide(L)' 'MIENLVIRAKDSEPEALGELYELFVEKIYRFLLFKVGSVTEAEDLTAWVFEKAWENLIKYRVKRIYDYYST' A
#
# COMPACT_ATOMS: atom_id res chain seq x y z
N MET A 1 1.76 -13.38 -5.45
CA MET A 1 1.69 -12.13 -6.25
C MET A 1 1.02 -11.05 -5.42
N ILE A 2 1.41 -9.78 -5.59
CA ILE A 2 0.89 -8.66 -4.79
C ILE A 2 -0.64 -8.59 -4.83
N GLU A 3 -1.31 -8.99 -5.92
CA GLU A 3 -2.77 -9.01 -5.96
C GLU A 3 -3.39 -9.94 -4.91
N ASN A 4 -2.76 -11.08 -4.61
CA ASN A 4 -3.25 -11.98 -3.56
C ASN A 4 -3.10 -11.36 -2.17
N LEU A 5 -1.99 -10.66 -1.90
CA LEU A 5 -1.82 -9.92 -0.64
C LEU A 5 -2.86 -8.80 -0.51
N VAL A 6 -3.15 -8.08 -1.59
CA VAL A 6 -4.19 -7.05 -1.60
C VAL A 6 -5.57 -7.65 -1.33
N ILE A 7 -5.89 -8.81 -1.90
CA ILE A 7 -7.17 -9.49 -1.65
C ILE A 7 -7.28 -9.93 -0.19
N ARG A 8 -6.26 -10.61 0.35
CA ARG A 8 -6.23 -11.08 1.75
C ARG A 8 -6.27 -9.92 2.74
N ALA A 9 -5.50 -8.87 2.49
CA ALA A 9 -5.48 -7.66 3.32
C ALA A 9 -6.82 -6.92 3.31
N LYS A 10 -7.59 -6.99 2.21
CA LYS A 10 -8.96 -6.48 2.15
C LYS A 10 -9.92 -7.28 3.04
N ASP A 11 -9.70 -8.58 3.16
CA ASP A 11 -10.47 -9.45 4.06
C ASP A 11 -10.01 -9.31 5.53
N SER A 12 -9.25 -8.25 5.83
CA SER A 12 -8.77 -7.89 7.17
C SER A 12 -7.81 -8.90 7.79
N GLU A 13 -7.09 -9.67 6.97
CA GLU A 13 -5.97 -10.51 7.41
C GLU A 13 -4.75 -9.64 7.82
N PRO A 14 -4.41 -9.55 9.11
CA PRO A 14 -3.32 -8.69 9.59
C PRO A 14 -1.95 -9.06 9.02
N GLU A 15 -1.73 -10.35 8.76
CA GLU A 15 -0.47 -10.85 8.18
C GLU A 15 -0.26 -10.30 6.77
N ALA A 16 -1.31 -10.28 5.94
CA ALA A 16 -1.24 -9.74 4.59
C ALA A 16 -1.00 -8.22 4.59
N LEU A 17 -1.53 -7.49 5.58
CA LEU A 17 -1.25 -6.08 5.77
C LEU A 17 0.23 -5.84 6.16
N GLY A 18 0.77 -6.68 7.03
CA GLY A 18 2.18 -6.67 7.42
C GLY A 18 3.11 -6.94 6.24
N GLU A 19 2.79 -7.96 5.43
CA GLU A 19 3.56 -8.27 4.21
C GLU A 19 3.55 -7.08 3.22
N LEU A 20 2.41 -6.41 3.04
CA LEU A 20 2.34 -5.20 2.21
C LEU A 20 3.18 -4.05 2.80
N TYR A 21 3.17 -3.88 4.12
CA TYR A 21 4.00 -2.87 4.78
C TYR A 21 5.48 -3.12 4.53
N GLU A 22 5.97 -4.33 4.78
CA GLU A 22 7.38 -4.71 4.57
C GLU A 22 7.84 -4.50 3.12
N LEU A 23 6.97 -4.81 2.14
CA LEU A 23 7.28 -4.66 0.72
C LEU A 23 7.44 -3.19 0.27
N PHE A 24 6.79 -2.25 0.95
CA PHE A 24 6.67 -0.87 0.48
C PHE A 24 7.30 0.17 1.42
N VAL A 25 7.46 -0.11 2.71
CA VAL A 25 7.90 0.89 3.71
C VAL A 25 9.22 1.54 3.33
N GLU A 26 10.22 0.72 2.99
CA GLU A 26 11.55 1.22 2.67
C GLU A 26 11.57 2.04 1.37
N LYS A 27 10.68 1.74 0.42
CA LYS A 27 10.58 2.47 -0.86
C LYS A 27 9.88 3.80 -0.69
N ILE A 28 8.76 3.80 0.04
CA ILE A 28 7.98 5.00 0.33
C ILE A 28 8.80 5.95 1.20
N TYR A 29 9.42 5.44 2.26
CA TYR A 29 10.27 6.23 3.14
C TYR A 29 11.43 6.88 2.39
N ARG A 30 12.18 6.11 1.58
CA ARG A 30 13.31 6.66 0.79
C ARG A 30 12.86 7.73 -0.21
N PHE A 31 11.73 7.53 -0.87
CA PHE A 31 11.17 8.52 -1.77
C PHE A 31 10.78 9.81 -1.04
N LEU A 32 10.10 9.69 0.10
CA LEU A 32 9.69 10.83 0.91
C LEU A 32 10.89 11.58 1.49
N LEU A 33 11.87 10.86 2.05
CA LEU A 33 13.12 11.44 2.55
C LEU A 33 13.87 12.20 1.47
N PHE A 34 13.98 11.63 0.27
CA PHE A 34 14.57 12.32 -0.87
C PHE A 34 13.79 13.60 -1.24
N LYS A 35 12.46 13.58 -1.14
CA LYS A 35 11.59 14.68 -1.57
C LYS A 35 11.55 15.84 -0.57
N VAL A 36 11.50 15.55 0.73
CA VAL A 36 11.32 16.57 1.79
C VAL A 36 12.64 16.95 2.47
N GLY A 37 13.67 16.08 2.40
CA GLY A 37 15.00 16.34 2.98
C GLY A 37 15.05 16.32 4.51
N SER A 38 13.92 16.11 5.18
CA SER A 38 13.77 16.03 6.63
C SER A 38 13.42 14.61 7.05
N VAL A 39 14.18 14.04 7.99
CA VAL A 39 13.94 12.69 8.53
C VAL A 39 12.58 12.63 9.23
N THR A 40 12.32 13.57 10.14
CA THR A 40 11.07 13.62 10.90
C THR A 40 9.86 13.76 10.00
N GLU A 41 9.92 14.65 9.01
CA GLU A 41 8.81 14.83 8.07
C GLU A 41 8.60 13.60 7.18
N ALA A 42 9.68 12.92 6.79
CA ALA A 42 9.59 11.69 6.01
C ALA A 42 8.99 10.53 6.83
N GLU A 43 9.32 10.41 8.11
CA GLU A 43 8.72 9.43 9.02
C GLU A 43 7.21 9.67 9.19
N ASP A 44 6.82 10.91 9.48
CA ASP A 44 5.41 11.31 9.64
C ASP A 44 4.60 11.07 8.37
N LEU A 45 5.14 11.48 7.21
CA LEU A 45 4.48 11.25 5.92
C LEU A 45 4.40 9.78 5.56
N THR A 46 5.40 8.97 5.94
CA THR A 46 5.34 7.52 5.73
C THR A 46 4.19 6.91 6.52
N ALA A 47 4.06 7.25 7.80
CA ALA A 47 2.96 6.79 8.63
C ALA A 47 1.60 7.22 8.05
N TRP A 48 1.48 8.48 7.64
CA TRP A 48 0.26 9.02 7.04
C TRP A 48 -0.12 8.35 5.72
N VAL A 49 0.85 8.08 4.85
CA VAL A 49 0.61 7.36 3.58
C VAL A 49 0.02 5.99 3.84
N PHE A 50 0.58 5.24 4.79
CA PHE A 50 0.08 3.92 5.09
C PHE A 50 -1.28 3.96 5.80
N GLU A 51 -1.51 4.90 6.73
CA GLU A 51 -2.83 5.14 7.33
C GLU A 51 -3.90 5.34 6.23
N LYS A 52 -3.63 6.23 5.27
CA LYS A 52 -4.52 6.48 4.13
C LYS A 52 -4.65 5.26 3.23
N ALA A 53 -3.58 4.50 3.02
CA ALA A 53 -3.63 3.28 2.22
C ALA A 53 -4.58 2.26 2.88
N TRP A 54 -4.49 2.04 4.19
CA TRP A 54 -5.32 1.08 4.92
C TRP A 54 -6.80 1.50 4.96
N GLU A 55 -7.09 2.77 5.22
CA GLU A 55 -8.47 3.31 5.15
C GLU A 55 -9.13 3.07 3.78
N ASN A 56 -8.35 3.14 2.71
CA ASN A 56 -8.84 3.04 1.34
C ASN A 56 -8.74 1.62 0.76
N LEU A 57 -7.93 0.75 1.34
CA LEU A 57 -7.72 -0.62 0.87
C LEU A 57 -9.05 -1.40 0.85
N ILE A 58 -9.87 -1.25 1.88
CA ILE A 58 -11.19 -1.87 1.97
C ILE A 58 -12.09 -1.46 0.79
N LYS A 59 -12.03 -0.19 0.39
CA LYS A 59 -12.81 0.38 -0.72
C LYS A 59 -12.19 0.12 -2.09
N TYR A 60 -10.95 -0.36 -2.14
CA TYR A 60 -10.20 -0.52 -3.38
C TYR A 60 -10.83 -1.60 -4.27
N ARG A 61 -11.23 -1.24 -5.49
CA ARG A 61 -11.70 -2.19 -6.49
C ARG A 61 -10.53 -2.63 -7.36
N VAL A 62 -10.07 -3.87 -7.18
CA VAL A 62 -9.09 -4.49 -8.09
C VAL A 62 -9.72 -4.51 -9.49
N LYS A 63 -9.21 -3.70 -10.42
CA LYS A 63 -9.57 -3.81 -11.84
C LYS A 63 -8.98 -5.13 -12.34
N ARG A 64 -9.82 -6.13 -12.62
CA ARG A 64 -9.37 -7.37 -13.25
C ARG A 64 -8.98 -7.06 -14.69
N ILE A 65 -7.77 -7.43 -15.08
CA ILE A 65 -7.29 -7.35 -16.47
C ILE A 65 -8.15 -8.24 -17.40
N TYR A 66 -8.89 -9.22 -16.87
CA TYR A 66 -9.81 -10.08 -17.62
C TYR A 66 -11.02 -9.38 -18.23
N ASP A 67 -11.36 -8.16 -17.81
CA ASP A 67 -12.49 -7.42 -18.39
C ASP A 67 -12.18 -6.90 -19.82
N TYR A 68 -10.93 -7.03 -20.30
CA TYR A 68 -10.51 -6.62 -21.65
C TYR A 68 -10.68 -7.69 -22.75
N TYR A 69 -10.98 -8.94 -22.40
CA TYR A 69 -11.11 -10.05 -23.37
C TYR A 69 -12.53 -10.63 -23.45
N SER A 70 -13.55 -9.95 -22.92
CA SER A 70 -14.96 -10.38 -22.99
C SER A 70 -15.85 -9.51 -23.89
N THR A 71 -15.39 -9.14 -25.09
CA THR A 71 -16.25 -8.67 -26.18
C THR A 71 -15.80 -9.29 -27.50
#